data_AF-A0A7L4PZE2-F1
#
_entry.id   AF-A0A7L4PZE2-F1
#
_cell.length_a   1.000
_cell.length_b   1.000
_cell.length_c   1.000
_cell.angle_alpha   90.00
_cell.angle_beta   90.00
_cell.angle_gamma   90.00
#
_symmetry.space_group_name_H-M   'P 1'
#
loop_
_entity.id
_entity.type
_entity.pdbx_description
1 polymer ?
#
loop_
_entity_poly.entity_id
_entity_poly.type
_entity_poly.pdbx_seq_one_letter_code
_entity_poly.pdbx_strand_id
1 'polypeptide(L)' 'MRPTLKEELEYALWKITGMPLRFDDQVIPCLSREISKKTGEDSAVIGQRLIQQIQMIVNEDVDRQMNRCRPCRKHPLKP' A
#
# COMPACT_ATOMS: atom_id res chain seq x y z
N MET A 1 15.58 6.91 7.40
CA MET A 1 15.25 5.52 7.76
C MET A 1 14.21 5.04 6.74
N ARG A 2 14.36 3.85 6.15
CA ARG A 2 13.33 3.30 5.23
C ARG A 2 12.19 2.74 6.08
N PRO A 3 10.91 3.03 5.77
CA PRO A 3 9.81 2.39 6.46
C PRO A 3 9.88 0.86 6.27
N THR A 4 9.50 0.14 7.31
CA THR A 4 9.33 -1.32 7.26
C THR A 4 8.16 -1.67 6.34
N LEU A 5 8.16 -2.87 5.77
CA LEU A 5 7.01 -3.36 4.99
C LEU A 5 5.69 -3.25 5.77
N LYS A 6 5.75 -3.45 7.09
CA LYS A 6 4.59 -3.29 7.97
C LYS A 6 4.05 -1.85 7.95
N GLU A 7 4.91 -0.85 8.09
CA GLU A 7 4.51 0.56 8.07
C GLU A 7 3.94 0.98 6.71
N GLU A 8 4.51 0.46 5.61
CA GLU A 8 3.99 0.70 4.25
C GLU A 8 2.59 0.08 4.07
N LEU A 9 2.35 -1.10 4.63
CA LEU A 9 1.04 -1.77 4.60
C LEU A 9 0.01 -1.02 5.45
N GLU A 10 0.38 -0.57 6.65
CA GLU A 10 -0.48 0.26 7.51
C GLU A 10 -0.83 1.59 6.84
N TYR A 11 0.13 2.21 6.15
CA TYR A 11 -0.10 3.42 5.36
C TYR A 11 -1.05 3.16 4.18
N ALA A 12 -0.87 2.04 3.45
CA ALA A 12 -1.77 1.67 2.36
C ALA A 12 -3.21 1.42 2.84
N LEU A 13 -3.37 0.75 3.98
CA LEU A 13 -4.68 0.55 4.62
C LEU A 13 -5.34 1.87 5.00
N TRP A 14 -4.57 2.80 5.59
CA TRP A 14 -5.06 4.14 5.89
C TRP A 14 -5.46 4.90 4.63
N LYS A 15 -4.70 4.78 3.54
CA LYS A 15 -5.03 5.40 2.25
C LYS A 15 -6.32 4.88 1.63
N ILE A 16 -6.60 3.59 1.77
CA ILE A 16 -7.80 2.95 1.21
C ILE A 16 -9.03 3.23 2.09
N THR A 17 -8.89 3.07 3.40
CA THR A 17 -10.03 3.08 4.34
C THR A 17 -10.27 4.44 4.99
N GLY A 18 -9.28 5.35 4.94
CA GLY A 18 -9.27 6.60 5.71
C GLY A 18 -9.04 6.41 7.21
N MET A 19 -8.88 5.18 7.69
CA MET A 19 -8.75 4.85 9.11
C MET A 19 -7.34 4.31 9.43
N PRO A 20 -6.72 4.73 10.55
CA PRO A 20 -5.44 4.18 10.96
C PRO A 20 -5.62 2.75 11.48
N LEU A 21 -5.38 1.77 10.61
CA LEU A 21 -5.46 0.35 10.93
C LEU A 21 -4.06 -0.21 11.12
N ARG A 22 -3.90 -1.08 12.12
CA ARG A 22 -2.69 -1.89 12.27
C ARG A 22 -2.73 -3.04 11.28
N PHE A 23 -1.59 -3.36 10.70
CA PHE A 23 -1.50 -4.48 9.78
C PHE A 23 -1.37 -5.78 10.58
N ASP A 24 -2.30 -6.69 10.32
CA ASP A 24 -2.28 -8.08 10.75
C ASP A 24 -2.91 -8.97 9.66
N ASP A 25 -2.77 -10.30 9.81
CA ASP A 25 -3.26 -11.26 8.82
C ASP A 25 -4.80 -11.31 8.72
N GLN A 26 -5.51 -10.71 9.67
CA GLN A 26 -6.97 -10.70 9.74
C GLN A 26 -7.58 -9.41 9.19
N VAL A 27 -6.80 -8.34 9.01
CA VAL A 27 -7.31 -7.03 8.61
C VAL A 27 -8.00 -7.08 7.24
N ILE A 28 -7.43 -7.78 6.27
CA ILE A 28 -8.00 -7.91 4.91
C ILE A 28 -9.28 -8.77 4.93
N PRO A 29 -9.30 -9.98 5.51
CA PRO A 29 -10.53 -10.76 5.68
C PRO A 29 -11.64 -10.02 6.44
N CYS A 30 -11.29 -9.28 7.49
CA CYS A 30 -12.26 -8.51 8.28
C CYS A 30 -12.87 -7.39 7.45
N LEU A 31 -12.03 -6.57 6.81
CA LEU A 31 -12.49 -5.47 5.95
C LEU A 31 -13.32 -5.99 4.77
N SER A 32 -12.89 -7.07 4.12
CA SER A 32 -13.63 -7.62 2.99
C SER A 32 -15.01 -8.14 3.41
N ARG A 33 -15.12 -8.76 4.59
CA ARG A 33 -16.40 -9.17 5.17
C ARG A 33 -17.28 -7.97 5.54
N GLU A 34 -16.73 -6.92 6.11
CA GLU A 34 -17.49 -5.72 6.46
C GLU A 34 -18.02 -4.98 5.23
N ILE A 35 -17.19 -4.85 4.20
CA ILE A 35 -17.59 -4.24 2.92
C ILE A 35 -18.64 -5.12 2.25
N SER A 36 -18.43 -6.44 2.19
CA SER A 36 -19.39 -7.41 1.64
C SER A 36 -20.77 -7.29 2.30
N LYS A 37 -20.82 -7.15 3.64
CA LYS A 37 -22.08 -6.93 4.36
C LYS A 37 -22.78 -5.61 3.98
N LYS A 38 -22.04 -4.59 3.57
CA LYS A 38 -22.58 -3.28 3.19
C LYS A 38 -22.98 -3.21 1.72
N THR A 39 -22.23 -3.86 0.84
CA THR A 39 -22.41 -3.77 -0.62
C THR A 39 -23.16 -4.95 -1.23
N GLY A 40 -23.19 -6.10 -0.54
CA GLY A 40 -23.66 -7.36 -1.09
C GLY A 40 -22.69 -8.02 -2.07
N GLU A 41 -21.50 -7.44 -2.30
CA GLU A 41 -20.47 -8.05 -3.14
C GLU A 41 -19.83 -9.26 -2.44
N ASP A 42 -19.26 -10.18 -3.21
CA ASP A 42 -18.52 -11.32 -2.69
C ASP A 42 -17.24 -10.88 -1.94
N SER A 43 -17.08 -11.37 -0.71
CA SER A 43 -15.95 -11.01 0.17
C SER A 43 -14.59 -11.43 -0.36
N ALA A 44 -14.48 -12.51 -1.16
CA ALA A 44 -13.23 -12.92 -1.78
C ALA A 44 -12.85 -11.98 -2.92
N VAL A 45 -13.84 -11.52 -3.71
CA VAL A 45 -13.64 -10.51 -4.77
C VAL A 45 -13.18 -9.18 -4.16
N ILE A 46 -13.84 -8.72 -3.09
CA ILE A 46 -13.40 -7.51 -2.36
C ILE A 46 -11.99 -7.70 -1.81
N GLY A 47 -11.70 -8.86 -1.20
CA GLY A 47 -10.37 -9.16 -0.65
C GLY A 47 -9.27 -9.07 -1.71
N GLN A 48 -9.48 -9.66 -2.89
CA GLN A 48 -8.54 -9.54 -4.00
C GLN A 48 -8.36 -8.09 -4.46
N ARG A 49 -9.46 -7.32 -4.57
CA ARG A 49 -9.40 -5.91 -4.96
C ARG A 49 -8.62 -5.08 -3.94
N LEU A 50 -8.79 -5.34 -2.64
CA LEU A 50 -8.02 -4.69 -1.58
C LEU A 50 -6.53 -5.01 -1.68
N ILE A 51 -6.16 -6.28 -1.89
CA ILE A 51 -4.76 -6.69 -2.05
C ILE A 51 -4.11 -5.98 -3.24
N GLN A 52 -4.81 -5.90 -4.38
CA GLN A 52 -4.31 -5.20 -5.57
C GLN A 52 -4.10 -3.70 -5.31
N GLN A 53 -5.04 -3.04 -4.63
CA GLN A 53 -4.89 -1.63 -4.26
C GLN A 53 -3.71 -1.39 -3.32
N ILE A 54 -3.52 -2.26 -2.33
CA ILE A 54 -2.38 -2.19 -1.41
C ILE A 54 -1.07 -2.33 -2.19
N GLN A 55 -0.97 -3.32 -3.08
CA GLN A 55 0.21 -3.52 -3.92
C GLN A 55 0.53 -2.31 -4.78
N MET A 56 -0.48 -1.69 -5.40
CA MET A 56 -0.29 -0.46 -6.17
C MET A 56 0.28 0.66 -5.31
N ILE A 57 -0.31 0.94 -4.15
CA ILE A 57 0.12 2.03 -3.26
C ILE A 57 1.56 1.81 -2.78
N VAL A 58 1.89 0.59 -2.35
CA VAL A 58 3.25 0.24 -1.90
C VAL A 58 4.25 0.37 -3.03
N ASN A 59 3.93 -0.12 -4.24
CA ASN A 59 4.82 0.00 -5.39
C ASN A 59 5.03 1.47 -5.80
N GLU A 60 3.97 2.28 -5.82
CA GLU A 60 4.08 3.72 -6.12
C GLU A 60 4.98 4.44 -5.10
N ASP A 61 4.87 4.11 -3.81
CA ASP A 61 5.71 4.74 -2.80
C ASP A 61 7.17 4.29 -2.91
N VAL A 62 7.40 2.99 -3.13
CA VAL A 62 8.75 2.45 -3.41
C VAL A 62 9.35 3.12 -4.63
N ASP A 63 8.63 3.22 -5.74
CA ASP A 63 9.09 3.90 -6.96
C ASP A 63 9.41 5.36 -6.71
N ARG A 64 8.57 6.07 -5.94
CA ARG A 64 8.81 7.46 -5.55
C ARG A 64 10.07 7.60 -4.71
N GLN A 65 10.29 6.70 -3.75
CA GLN A 65 11.49 6.66 -2.92
C GLN A 65 12.74 6.37 -3.77
N MET A 66 12.68 5.39 -4.67
CA MET A 66 13.79 5.05 -5.60
C MET A 66 14.12 6.22 -6.54
N ASN A 67 13.11 6.94 -7.01
CA ASN A 67 13.30 8.12 -7.86
C ASN A 67 13.86 9.33 -7.08
N ARG A 68 13.51 9.50 -5.81
CA ARG A 68 14.09 10.53 -4.92
C ARG A 68 15.56 10.27 -4.59
N CYS A 69 15.99 9.01 -4.53
CA CYS A 69 17.38 8.60 -4.29
C CYS A 69 18.33 8.73 -5.51
N ARG A 70 17.95 9.48 -6.56
CA ARG A 70 18.83 9.80 -7.69
C ARG A 70 19.63 11.13 -7.59
N PRO A 71 20.24 11.59 -6.46
CA PRO A 71 21.22 12.67 -6.54
C PRO A 71 22.51 12.26 -7.27
N CYS A 72 22.79 10.97 -7.45
CA CYS A 72 24.09 10.47 -7.92
C CYS A 72 24.26 10.34 -9.46
N ARG A 73 23.32 10.82 -10.28
CA ARG A 73 23.48 10.89 -11.76
C ARG A 73 23.77 12.28 -12.32
N LYS A 74 24.09 13.27 -11.47
CA LYS A 74 24.51 14.61 -11.89
C LYS A 74 25.95 14.92 -11.49
N HIS A 75 26.88 14.00 -11.74
CA HIS A 75 28.22 14.44 -12.10
C HIS A 75 28.28 14.44 -13.62
N PRO A 76 28.13 15.59 -14.30
CA PRO A 76 28.70 15.68 -15.63
C PRO A 76 30.19 15.42 -15.44
N LEU A 77 30.70 14.38 -16.07
CA LEU A 77 32.12 14.28 -16.36
C LEU A 77 32.48 15.60 -17.07
N LYS A 78 33.07 16.53 -16.31
CA LYS A 78 33.69 17.74 -16.84
C LYS A 78 34.97 17.31 -17.57
N PRO A 79 35.37 18.10 -18.58
CA PRO A 79 35.99 17.64 -19.83
C PRO A 79 37.39 17.03 -19.66
#